data_AF-A0A094AD55-F1
#
_entry.id   AF-A0A094AD55-F1
#
_cell.length_a   1.000
_cell.length_b   1.000
_cell.length_c   1.000
_cell.angle_alpha   90.00
_cell.angle_beta   90.00
_cell.angle_gamma   90.00
#
_symmetry.space_group_name_H-M   'P 1'
#
loop_
_entity.id
_entity.type
_entity.pdbx_description
1 polymer ?
#
loop_
_entity_poly.entity_id
_entity_poly.type
_entity_poly.pdbx_seq_one_letter_code
_entity_poly.pdbx_strand_id
1 'polypeptide(L)'
;MQLQTVFITLAASMASLSYAAPNPSTEFVSLWNGEKVTVNPIESRSVLEARNPCSGSSSCSNSQGFKNACGVAADRVDAGITYKNGGDKSGVCDGHCGLFVQGSFTDHRGNKIQCTASGVQLTDAVSQIHSQDCQTCGWVTTGQNDACKIKFDYVGSC
;
A
#
# COMPACT_ATOMS: atom_id res chain seq x y z
N MET A 1 49.77 -44.88 34.20
CA MET A 1 48.33 -44.81 33.85
C MET A 1 47.95 -43.33 33.78
N GLN A 2 47.95 -42.73 32.58
CA GLN A 2 47.59 -41.32 32.39
C GLN A 2 46.17 -41.25 31.80
N LEU A 3 45.24 -40.67 32.55
CA LEU A 3 43.90 -40.33 32.10
C LEU A 3 43.99 -39.10 31.19
N GLN A 4 43.58 -39.22 29.93
CA GLN A 4 43.36 -38.07 29.04
C GLN A 4 41.88 -37.68 29.10
N THR A 5 41.60 -36.50 29.63
CA THR A 5 40.27 -35.89 29.69
C THR A 5 40.00 -35.17 28.37
N VAL A 6 39.09 -35.70 27.55
CA VAL A 6 38.65 -35.07 26.30
C VAL A 6 37.51 -34.10 26.61
N PHE A 7 37.76 -32.79 26.46
CA PHE A 7 36.73 -31.76 26.50
C PHE A 7 36.16 -31.57 25.09
N ILE A 8 34.92 -32.03 24.87
CA ILE A 8 34.16 -31.75 23.64
C ILE A 8 33.37 -30.46 23.89
N THR A 9 33.81 -29.36 23.29
CA THR A 9 33.06 -28.09 23.26
C THR A 9 32.04 -28.16 22.13
N LEU A 10 30.74 -28.22 22.48
CA LEU A 10 29.66 -27.99 21.53
C LEU A 10 29.59 -26.48 21.20
N ALA A 11 30.00 -26.12 19.99
CA ALA A 11 29.72 -24.79 19.45
C ALA A 11 28.27 -24.75 18.94
N ALA A 12 27.36 -24.20 19.75
CA ALA A 12 26.02 -23.84 19.29
C ALA A 12 26.12 -22.57 18.43
N SER A 13 26.16 -22.74 17.10
CA SER A 13 26.01 -21.65 16.15
C SER A 13 24.57 -21.15 16.19
N MET A 14 24.32 -20.07 16.94
CA MET A 14 23.09 -19.30 16.80
C MET A 14 23.13 -18.60 15.44
N ALA A 15 22.47 -19.20 14.45
CA ALA A 15 22.12 -18.49 13.22
C ALA A 15 21.08 -17.43 13.61
N SER A 16 21.53 -16.20 13.82
CA SER A 16 20.65 -15.04 13.88
C SER A 16 19.92 -14.94 12.56
N LEU A 17 18.64 -15.30 12.56
CA LEU A 17 17.69 -14.90 11.54
C LEU A 17 17.59 -13.37 11.62
N SER A 18 18.45 -12.68 10.88
CA SER A 18 18.29 -11.28 10.57
C SER A 18 16.97 -11.14 9.81
N TYR A 19 15.88 -10.90 10.52
CA TYR A 19 14.70 -10.29 9.94
C TYR A 19 15.13 -8.90 9.49
N ALA A 20 15.56 -8.79 8.24
CA ALA A 20 15.62 -7.51 7.56
C ALA A 20 14.20 -6.95 7.62
N ALA A 21 13.98 -5.98 8.51
CA ALA A 21 12.78 -5.17 8.46
C ALA A 21 12.69 -4.64 7.02
N PRO A 22 11.52 -4.73 6.36
CA PRO A 22 11.38 -4.17 5.03
C PRO A 22 11.80 -2.71 5.10
N ASN A 23 12.88 -2.36 4.40
CA ASN A 23 13.26 -0.98 4.22
C ASN A 23 12.03 -0.25 3.69
N PRO A 24 11.56 0.82 4.34
CA PRO A 24 10.48 1.62 3.80
C PRO A 24 11.00 2.26 2.52
N SER A 25 10.81 1.58 1.39
CA SER A 25 11.07 2.17 0.09
C SER A 25 10.06 3.29 -0.07
N THR A 26 10.55 4.52 -0.17
CA THR A 26 9.76 5.66 -0.60
C THR A 26 9.24 5.32 -2.00
N GLU A 27 8.01 4.81 -2.06
CA GLU A 27 7.36 4.49 -3.32
C GLU A 27 6.84 5.81 -3.89
N PHE A 28 7.07 6.04 -5.17
CA PHE A 28 6.56 7.22 -5.86
C PHE A 28 5.44 6.77 -6.77
N VAL A 29 4.29 7.42 -6.62
CA VAL A 29 3.06 7.13 -7.34
C VAL A 29 2.88 8.28 -8.33
N SER A 30 2.89 7.99 -9.63
CA SER A 30 2.67 9.00 -10.67
C SER A 30 1.19 9.04 -11.05
N LEU A 31 0.53 10.14 -10.75
CA LEU A 31 -0.92 10.29 -10.85
C LEU A 31 -1.33 10.86 -12.21
N TRP A 32 -2.60 10.63 -12.57
CA TRP A 32 -3.14 10.90 -13.90
C TRP A 32 -3.21 12.39 -14.26
N ASN A 33 -3.13 13.27 -13.25
CA ASN A 33 -2.97 14.71 -13.40
C ASN A 33 -1.52 15.14 -13.69
N GLY A 34 -0.59 14.21 -13.94
CA GLY A 34 0.78 14.50 -14.37
C GLY A 34 1.77 14.71 -13.22
N GLU A 35 1.40 14.29 -12.02
CA GLU A 35 2.09 14.66 -10.81
C GLU A 35 2.67 13.44 -10.09
N LYS A 36 3.75 13.68 -9.34
CA LYS A 36 4.51 12.63 -8.67
C LYS A 36 4.39 12.82 -7.17
N VAL A 37 3.83 11.81 -6.51
CA VAL A 37 3.62 11.86 -5.08
C VAL A 37 4.51 10.85 -4.36
N THR A 38 5.19 11.33 -3.33
CA THR A 38 5.75 10.49 -2.26
C THR A 38 4.61 9.92 -1.42
N VAL A 39 4.37 8.61 -1.48
CA VAL A 39 3.52 7.95 -0.48
C VAL A 39 4.33 7.74 0.78
N ASN A 40 3.87 8.31 1.90
CA ASN A 40 4.50 8.07 3.19
C ASN A 40 4.26 6.60 3.57
N PRO A 41 5.32 5.81 3.80
CA PRO A 41 5.17 4.42 4.21
C PRO A 41 4.49 4.37 5.58
N ILE A 42 3.52 3.46 5.71
CA ILE A 42 2.80 3.22 6.96
C ILE A 42 3.83 2.65 7.96
N GLU A 43 4.16 3.41 9.00
CA GLU A 43 4.94 2.88 10.11
C GLU A 43 4.12 1.81 10.84
N SER A 44 4.63 0.59 10.81
CA SER A 44 4.08 -0.66 11.33
C SER A 44 3.10 -0.51 12.49
N ARG A 45 1.80 -0.67 12.21
CA ARG A 45 0.78 -0.92 13.22
C ARG A 45 0.19 -2.32 13.02
N SER A 46 -0.24 -2.89 14.14
CA SER A 46 -0.54 -4.32 14.38
C SER A 46 -1.27 -5.04 13.23
N VAL A 47 -1.12 -6.37 13.17
CA VAL A 47 -1.79 -7.26 12.19
C VAL A 47 -3.32 -7.08 12.13
N LEU A 48 -3.95 -6.53 13.18
CA LEU A 48 -5.36 -6.12 13.15
C LEU A 48 -5.62 -4.85 12.33
N GLU A 49 -4.74 -3.84 12.37
CA GLU A 49 -4.84 -2.66 11.50
C GLU A 49 -4.51 -2.99 10.03
N ALA A 50 -3.67 -4.01 9.79
CA ALA A 50 -3.41 -4.53 8.45
C ALA A 50 -4.65 -5.14 7.78
N ARG A 51 -5.69 -5.47 8.56
CA ARG A 51 -7.01 -5.92 8.08
C ARG A 51 -8.12 -4.89 8.26
N ASN A 52 -7.84 -3.72 8.84
CA ASN A 52 -8.81 -2.64 8.88
C ASN A 52 -8.82 -1.97 7.50
N PRO A 53 -9.89 -2.13 6.69
CA PRO A 53 -9.96 -1.52 5.37
C PRO A 53 -10.06 0.01 5.44
N CYS A 54 -10.27 0.59 6.62
CA CYS A 54 -10.23 2.03 6.84
C CYS A 54 -8.85 2.53 7.29
N SER A 55 -7.82 1.68 7.31
CA SER A 55 -6.47 2.13 7.63
C SER A 55 -5.88 2.95 6.48
N GLY A 56 -5.19 4.02 6.82
CA GLY A 56 -4.52 4.92 5.89
C GLY A 56 -3.27 5.50 6.54
N SER A 57 -2.66 6.47 5.86
CA SER A 57 -1.59 7.30 6.40
C SER A 57 -2.02 7.95 7.72
N SER A 58 -1.05 8.18 8.61
CA SER A 58 -1.26 8.98 9.82
C SER A 58 -1.67 10.43 9.52
N SER A 59 -1.42 10.90 8.30
CA SER A 59 -1.87 12.20 7.80
C SER A 59 -3.29 12.17 7.24
N CYS A 60 -3.96 11.01 7.22
CA CYS A 60 -5.35 10.95 6.85
C CYS A 60 -6.21 11.76 7.84
N SER A 61 -7.04 12.67 7.31
CA SER A 61 -7.82 13.59 8.12
C SER A 61 -9.30 13.48 7.79
N ASN A 62 -10.16 13.49 8.82
CA ASN A 62 -11.61 13.59 8.66
C ASN A 62 -12.11 15.03 8.48
N SER A 63 -11.20 15.99 8.29
CA SER A 63 -11.55 17.39 8.02
C SER A 63 -12.36 17.53 6.72
N GLN A 64 -13.31 18.46 6.70
CA GLN A 64 -14.18 18.66 5.53
C GLN A 64 -13.39 19.01 4.27
N GLY A 65 -12.30 19.77 4.39
CA GLY A 65 -11.45 20.12 3.25
C GLY A 65 -10.80 18.88 2.61
N PHE A 66 -10.29 17.97 3.43
CA PHE A 66 -9.70 16.73 2.93
C PHE A 66 -10.77 15.80 2.32
N LYS A 67 -11.94 15.67 2.96
CA LYS A 67 -13.09 14.92 2.42
C LYS A 67 -13.58 15.47 1.07
N ASN A 68 -13.61 16.80 0.91
CA ASN A 68 -13.98 17.43 -0.36
C ASN A 68 -12.95 17.12 -1.45
N ALA A 69 -11.66 17.27 -1.13
CA ALA A 69 -10.58 16.95 -2.07
C ALA A 69 -10.65 15.48 -2.52
N CYS A 70 -10.89 14.58 -1.57
CA CYS A 70 -11.17 13.18 -1.83
C CYS A 70 -12.34 12.95 -2.80
N GLY A 71 -13.47 13.63 -2.60
CA GLY A 71 -14.61 13.55 -3.53
C GLY A 71 -14.23 14.00 -4.94
N VAL A 72 -13.50 15.11 -5.06
CA VAL A 72 -13.02 15.62 -6.35
C VAL A 72 -12.02 14.66 -7.00
N ALA A 73 -11.13 14.04 -6.22
CA ALA A 73 -10.23 13.02 -6.73
C ALA A 73 -11.00 11.82 -7.31
N ALA A 74 -12.05 11.36 -6.63
CA ALA A 74 -12.92 10.29 -7.14
C ALA A 74 -13.59 10.66 -8.47
N ASP A 75 -14.07 11.90 -8.61
CA ASP A 75 -14.70 12.39 -9.84
C ASP A 75 -13.72 12.49 -11.04
N ARG A 76 -12.41 12.52 -10.78
CA ARG A 76 -11.35 12.55 -11.82
C ARG A 76 -11.00 11.17 -12.37
N VAL A 77 -11.53 10.09 -11.80
CA VAL A 77 -11.27 8.74 -12.30
C VAL A 77 -11.85 8.59 -13.71
N ASP A 78 -11.01 8.19 -14.66
CA ASP A 78 -11.44 7.85 -16.01
C ASP A 78 -11.72 6.34 -16.09
N ALA A 79 -13.01 5.99 -16.19
CA ALA A 79 -13.47 4.61 -16.32
C ALA A 79 -12.89 3.87 -17.55
N GLY A 80 -12.46 4.59 -18.59
CA GLY A 80 -11.89 4.03 -19.81
C GLY A 80 -10.41 3.65 -19.70
N ILE A 81 -9.76 3.87 -18.55
CA ILE A 81 -8.32 3.70 -18.38
C ILE A 81 -7.97 2.60 -17.39
N THR A 82 -6.86 1.92 -17.66
CA THR A 82 -6.22 1.00 -16.70
C THR A 82 -5.14 1.75 -15.93
N TYR A 83 -5.30 1.78 -14.62
CA TYR A 83 -4.34 2.31 -13.67
C TYR A 83 -3.33 1.23 -13.25
N LYS A 84 -2.06 1.61 -13.07
CA LYS A 84 -0.97 0.68 -12.76
C LYS A 84 -0.07 1.24 -11.66
N ASN A 85 0.19 0.46 -10.62
CA ASN A 85 1.10 0.85 -9.54
C ASN A 85 2.47 1.29 -10.10
N GLY A 86 2.97 2.43 -9.61
CA GLY A 86 4.27 2.99 -9.98
C GLY A 86 4.43 3.47 -11.44
N GLY A 87 3.37 3.47 -12.25
CA GLY A 87 3.38 4.02 -13.62
C GLY A 87 2.77 5.43 -13.70
N ASP A 88 2.86 6.08 -14.87
CA ASP A 88 2.37 7.45 -15.17
C ASP A 88 0.84 7.65 -14.98
N LYS A 89 0.12 6.57 -14.66
CA LYS A 89 -1.32 6.53 -14.45
C LYS A 89 -1.63 5.60 -13.28
N SER A 90 -0.98 5.79 -12.14
CA SER A 90 -1.15 4.91 -10.98
C SER A 90 -2.40 5.25 -10.16
N GLY A 91 -2.94 6.45 -10.32
CA GLY A 91 -4.17 6.90 -9.69
C GLY A 91 -4.55 8.32 -10.08
N VAL A 92 -5.40 8.95 -9.29
CA VAL A 92 -5.84 10.34 -9.38
C VAL A 92 -5.71 11.02 -8.02
N CYS A 93 -5.61 12.34 -7.97
CA CYS A 93 -5.66 13.09 -6.71
C CYS A 93 -6.37 14.43 -6.88
N ASP A 94 -6.63 15.07 -5.74
CA ASP A 94 -6.91 16.48 -5.58
C ASP A 94 -6.39 16.96 -4.21
N GLY A 95 -5.76 18.13 -4.16
CA GLY A 95 -5.20 18.71 -2.93
C GLY A 95 -4.20 17.80 -2.20
N HIS A 96 -4.65 17.09 -1.17
CA HIS A 96 -3.84 16.11 -0.45
C HIS A 96 -4.47 14.71 -0.42
N CYS A 97 -5.56 14.48 -1.15
CA CYS A 97 -6.20 13.18 -1.20
C CYS A 97 -5.95 12.50 -2.55
N GLY A 98 -5.52 11.24 -2.50
CA GLY A 98 -5.24 10.44 -3.68
C GLY A 98 -6.00 9.12 -3.68
N LEU A 99 -6.46 8.72 -4.85
CA LEU A 99 -7.04 7.41 -5.16
C LEU A 99 -6.15 6.68 -6.15
N PHE A 100 -5.47 5.63 -5.72
CA PHE A 100 -4.44 4.98 -6.52
C PHE A 100 -4.31 3.48 -6.27
N VAL A 101 -3.73 2.78 -7.25
CA VAL A 101 -3.39 1.36 -7.16
C VAL A 101 -2.05 1.21 -6.46
N GLN A 102 -2.00 0.39 -5.42
CA GLN A 102 -0.79 0.05 -4.70
C GLN A 102 -0.53 -1.47 -4.74
N GLY A 103 0.76 -1.81 -4.81
CA GLY A 103 1.26 -3.14 -4.55
C GLY A 103 1.80 -3.86 -5.80
N SER A 104 2.30 -5.06 -5.55
CA SER A 104 2.83 -5.95 -6.58
C SER A 104 2.79 -7.39 -6.07
N PHE A 105 2.74 -8.36 -6.97
CA PHE A 105 2.81 -9.78 -6.63
C PHE A 105 3.82 -10.50 -7.53
N THR A 106 4.29 -11.66 -7.09
CA THR A 106 5.17 -12.51 -7.89
C THR A 106 4.34 -13.57 -8.60
N ASP A 107 4.48 -13.71 -9.92
CA ASP A 107 3.80 -14.76 -10.66
C ASP A 107 4.42 -16.14 -10.41
N HIS A 108 3.78 -17.20 -10.92
CA HIS A 108 4.24 -18.59 -10.82
C HIS A 108 5.60 -18.85 -11.50
N ARG A 109 6.15 -17.87 -12.22
CA ARG A 109 7.44 -17.93 -12.92
C ARG A 109 8.51 -17.09 -12.22
N GLY A 110 8.19 -16.46 -11.08
CA GLY A 110 9.12 -15.63 -10.31
C GLY A 110 9.19 -14.18 -10.76
N ASN A 111 8.33 -13.71 -11.67
CA ASN A 111 8.34 -12.32 -12.14
C ASN A 111 7.52 -11.41 -11.22
N LYS A 112 8.06 -10.24 -10.89
CA LYS A 112 7.34 -9.20 -10.16
C LYS A 112 6.36 -8.48 -11.08
N ILE A 113 5.07 -8.65 -10.83
CA ILE A 113 3.97 -8.01 -11.55
C ILE A 113 3.42 -6.86 -10.71
N GLN A 114 3.36 -5.67 -11.30
CA GLN A 114 2.73 -4.51 -10.66
C GLN A 114 1.22 -4.67 -10.68
N CYS A 115 0.57 -4.30 -9.58
CA CYS A 115 -0.88 -4.30 -9.52
C CYS A 115 -1.47 -3.31 -10.51
N THR A 116 -2.57 -3.71 -11.14
CA THR A 116 -3.36 -2.89 -12.05
C THR A 116 -4.82 -2.93 -11.63
N ALA A 117 -5.55 -1.88 -11.98
CA ALA A 117 -6.99 -1.82 -11.81
C ALA A 117 -7.60 -0.95 -12.92
N SER A 118 -8.79 -1.29 -13.39
CA SER A 118 -9.53 -0.41 -14.30
C SER A 118 -10.08 0.82 -13.56
N GLY A 119 -10.37 1.90 -14.27
CA GLY A 119 -11.04 3.07 -13.69
C GLY A 119 -12.41 2.73 -13.11
N VAL A 120 -13.11 1.74 -13.69
CA VAL A 120 -14.34 1.18 -13.10
C VAL A 120 -14.05 0.60 -11.72
N GLN A 121 -13.00 -0.22 -11.57
CA GLN A 121 -12.61 -0.76 -10.26
C GLN A 121 -12.21 0.33 -9.27
N LEU A 122 -11.56 1.42 -9.71
CA LEU A 122 -11.27 2.58 -8.85
C LEU A 122 -12.55 3.28 -8.39
N THR A 123 -13.53 3.44 -9.28
CA THR A 123 -14.82 4.05 -8.96
C THR A 123 -15.61 3.19 -7.97
N ASP A 124 -15.64 1.87 -8.20
CA ASP A 124 -16.28 0.91 -7.32
C ASP A 124 -15.62 0.87 -5.95
N ALA A 125 -14.29 1.01 -5.90
CA ALA A 125 -13.54 1.07 -4.64
C ALA A 125 -13.97 2.25 -3.76
N VAL A 126 -14.26 3.42 -4.33
CA VAL A 126 -14.77 4.58 -3.57
C VAL A 126 -16.08 4.23 -2.88
N SER A 127 -17.01 3.63 -3.63
CA SER A 127 -18.30 3.21 -3.09
C SER A 127 -18.13 2.15 -1.99
N GLN A 128 -17.20 1.21 -2.17
CA GLN A 128 -16.91 0.17 -1.19
C GLN A 128 -16.29 0.72 0.10
N ILE A 129 -15.32 1.64 0.01
CA ILE A 129 -14.69 2.28 1.17
C ILE A 129 -15.74 3.04 2.00
N HIS A 130 -16.60 3.82 1.34
CA HIS A 130 -17.69 4.51 2.04
C HIS A 130 -18.71 3.54 2.66
N SER A 131 -19.00 2.41 2.00
CA SER A 131 -19.92 1.39 2.53
C SER A 131 -19.39 0.66 3.77
N GLN A 132 -18.08 0.75 4.04
CA GLN A 132 -17.42 0.14 5.20
C GLN A 132 -17.27 1.13 6.38
N ASP A 133 -18.02 2.23 6.37
CA ASP A 133 -17.95 3.33 7.35
C ASP A 133 -16.56 3.96 7.48
N CYS A 134 -15.69 3.77 6.48
CA CYS A 134 -14.43 4.48 6.40
C CYS A 134 -14.72 5.94 6.06
N GLN A 135 -14.56 6.83 7.05
CA GLN A 135 -14.98 8.22 6.91
C GLN A 135 -14.27 8.98 5.79
N THR A 136 -13.04 8.57 5.46
CA THR A 136 -12.20 9.34 4.54
C THR A 136 -11.16 8.48 3.84
N CYS A 137 -10.21 7.87 4.56
CA CYS A 137 -9.21 6.98 3.94
C CYS A 137 -9.55 5.52 4.13
N GLY A 138 -9.03 4.71 3.24
CA GLY A 138 -9.18 3.27 3.30
C GLY A 138 -8.60 2.60 2.07
N TRP A 139 -8.84 1.31 1.96
CA TRP A 139 -8.40 0.50 0.86
C TRP A 139 -9.31 -0.69 0.67
N VAL A 140 -9.36 -1.15 -0.57
CA VAL A 140 -10.02 -2.40 -0.96
C VAL A 140 -9.02 -3.27 -1.72
N THR A 141 -9.15 -4.58 -1.58
CA THR A 141 -8.33 -5.51 -2.37
C THR A 141 -8.93 -5.70 -3.75
N THR A 142 -8.09 -5.75 -4.78
CA THR A 142 -8.55 -5.96 -6.16
C THR A 142 -8.51 -7.42 -6.60
N GLY A 143 -8.28 -8.36 -5.68
CA GLY A 143 -8.21 -9.79 -5.98
C GLY A 143 -7.84 -10.67 -4.78
N GLN A 144 -7.65 -11.97 -5.04
CA GLN A 144 -7.56 -13.04 -4.02
C GLN A 144 -6.33 -13.01 -3.09
N ASN A 145 -5.31 -12.20 -3.36
CA ASN A 145 -4.01 -12.36 -2.70
C ASN A 145 -3.62 -11.22 -1.75
N ASP A 146 -4.54 -10.30 -1.41
CA ASP A 146 -4.32 -9.10 -0.56
C ASP A 146 -3.16 -8.16 -0.98
N ALA A 147 -2.39 -8.55 -2.01
CA ALA A 147 -1.18 -7.90 -2.48
C ALA A 147 -1.47 -6.70 -3.37
N CYS A 148 -2.66 -6.65 -3.97
CA CYS A 148 -3.13 -5.54 -4.78
C CYS A 148 -4.26 -4.81 -4.09
N LYS A 149 -4.04 -3.51 -3.86
CA LYS A 149 -4.99 -2.64 -3.17
C LYS A 149 -5.29 -1.43 -4.03
N ILE A 150 -6.55 -1.03 -4.07
CA ILE A 150 -6.92 0.34 -4.42
C ILE A 150 -7.01 1.10 -3.11
N LYS A 151 -6.24 2.17 -3.00
CA LYS A 151 -6.14 2.98 -1.80
C LYS A 151 -6.74 4.34 -2.04
N PHE A 152 -7.35 4.84 -1.00
CA PHE A 152 -7.82 6.19 -0.86
C PHE A 152 -7.10 6.76 0.37
N ASP A 153 -6.11 7.61 0.15
CA ASP A 153 -5.14 7.96 1.20
C ASP A 153 -4.57 9.38 1.04
N TYR A 154 -3.89 9.86 2.06
CA TYR A 154 -3.14 11.10 2.01
C TYR A 154 -1.96 11.00 1.04
N VAL A 155 -1.85 12.00 0.17
CA VAL A 155 -0.75 12.23 -0.76
C VAL A 155 -0.03 13.54 -0.39
N GLY A 156 1.31 13.52 -0.47
CA GLY A 156 2.16 14.66 -0.09
C GLY A 156 1.74 15.97 -0.76
N SER A 157 1.43 15.91 -2.05
CA SER A 157 0.72 16.94 -2.77
C SER A 157 -0.01 16.29 -3.93
N CYS A 158 -1.16 16.88 -4.27
CA CYS A 158 -1.60 17.07 -5.63
C CYS A 158 -0.90 18.37 -6.13
#